data_AF-A0A2M8KRZ2-F1
#
_entry.id   AF-A0A2M8KRZ2-F1
#
_cell.length_a   1.000
_cell.length_b   1.000
_cell.length_c   1.000
_cell.angle_alpha   90.00
_cell.angle_beta   90.00
_cell.angle_gamma   90.00
#
_symmetry.space_group_name_H-M   'P 1'
#
loop_
_entity.id
_entity.type
_entity.pdbx_description
1 polymer ?
#
loop_
_entity_poly.entity_id
_entity_poly.type
_entity_poly.pdbx_seq_one_letter_code
_entity_poly.pdbx_strand_id
1 'polypeptide(L)'
;MTHNQYNSYNLEVEFKMYLENKNYGSATVKNYLADLNNFLSWDTENFEAIHSMREIEESMKILLSNEHLEEYINSLRLSGKPRVTINRYMSSLRKFCSFCISQGWLITNSAKKIDNLSKIPTGIAIQEALIASFQKELIRQKMSTSSLKNYLMDAREYVHITSSST
;
A
#
# COMPACT_ATOMS: atom_id res chain seq x y z
N MET A 1 21.64 31.30 -3.72
CA MET A 1 20.70 30.30 -4.26
C MET A 1 20.50 29.26 -3.18
N THR A 2 19.46 29.41 -2.38
CA THR A 2 19.20 28.57 -1.19
C THR A 2 18.44 27.32 -1.63
N HIS A 3 19.09 26.16 -1.48
CA HIS A 3 18.44 24.85 -1.54
C HIS A 3 17.28 24.83 -0.53
N ASN A 4 16.05 24.89 -1.01
CA ASN A 4 14.88 24.60 -0.20
C ASN A 4 14.72 23.07 -0.17
N GLN A 5 15.66 22.42 0.49
CA GLN A 5 15.41 21.13 1.11
C GLN A 5 14.22 21.42 2.03
N TYR A 6 13.07 20.82 1.75
CA TYR A 6 11.95 20.78 2.67
C TYR A 6 12.50 20.75 4.10
N ASN A 7 12.03 21.62 4.99
CA ASN A 7 12.36 21.47 6.40
C ASN A 7 11.58 20.25 6.90
N SER A 8 11.91 19.05 6.40
CA SER A 8 11.38 17.73 6.74
C SER A 8 11.43 17.54 8.25
N TYR A 9 12.45 18.15 8.87
CA TYR A 9 12.56 18.31 10.31
C TYR A 9 11.32 18.93 10.96
N ASN A 10 10.70 19.95 10.34
CA ASN A 10 9.50 20.58 10.88
C ASN A 10 8.25 19.68 10.70
N LEU A 11 8.11 19.02 9.55
CA LEU A 11 6.98 18.10 9.30
C LEU A 11 7.01 16.88 10.24
N GLU A 12 8.18 16.27 10.42
CA GLU A 12 8.37 15.15 11.33
C GLU A 12 8.08 15.55 12.79
N VAL A 13 8.56 16.73 13.20
CA VAL A 13 8.31 17.28 14.54
C VAL A 13 6.83 17.56 14.77
N GLU A 14 6.14 18.21 13.83
CA GLU A 14 4.72 18.51 13.94
C GLU A 14 3.88 17.22 13.98
N PHE A 15 4.21 16.22 13.15
CA PHE A 15 3.54 14.93 13.19
C PHE A 15 3.80 14.18 14.49
N LYS A 16 5.03 14.22 15.01
CA LYS A 16 5.37 13.67 16.32
C LYS A 16 4.52 14.31 17.43
N MET A 17 4.46 15.64 17.47
CA MET A 17 3.64 16.37 18.46
C MET A 17 2.17 16.00 18.33
N TYR A 18 1.65 15.87 17.10
CA TYR A 18 0.29 15.39 16.87
C TYR A 18 0.04 14.01 17.48
N LEU A 19 0.97 13.07 17.31
CA LEU A 19 0.84 11.72 17.87
C LEU A 19 0.92 11.72 19.41
N GLU A 20 1.83 12.52 19.98
CA GLU A 20 1.96 12.67 21.43
C GLU A 20 0.68 13.29 22.03
N ASN A 21 0.11 14.31 21.38
CA ASN A 21 -1.18 14.91 21.78
C ASN A 21 -2.37 13.94 21.65
N LYS A 22 -2.24 12.86 20.86
CA LYS A 22 -3.20 11.75 20.78
C LYS A 22 -2.90 10.62 21.78
N ASN A 23 -1.94 10.82 22.68
CA ASN A 23 -1.53 9.87 23.72
C ASN A 23 -1.03 8.52 23.18
N TYR A 24 -0.41 8.48 22.00
CA TYR A 24 0.29 7.28 21.57
C TYR A 24 1.56 7.05 22.41
N GLY A 25 1.84 5.79 22.74
CA GLY A 25 3.07 5.44 23.47
C GLY A 25 4.33 5.72 22.66
N SER A 26 5.44 6.02 23.34
CA SER A 26 6.72 6.42 22.70
C SER A 26 7.21 5.42 21.63
N ALA A 27 7.07 4.11 21.88
CA ALA A 27 7.43 3.08 20.90
C ALA A 27 6.53 3.15 19.64
N THR A 28 5.24 3.40 19.82
CA THR A 28 4.29 3.58 18.72
C THR A 28 4.58 4.84 17.92
N VAL A 29 4.90 5.95 18.60
CA VAL A 29 5.32 7.21 17.94
C VAL A 29 6.56 6.96 17.07
N LYS A 30 7.61 6.35 17.62
CA LYS A 30 8.83 6.01 16.88
C LYS A 30 8.54 5.14 15.65
N ASN A 31 7.65 4.16 15.78
CA ASN A 31 7.25 3.32 14.66
C ASN A 31 6.54 4.13 13.57
N TYR A 32 5.63 5.03 13.93
CA TYR A 32 4.95 5.89 12.95
C TYR A 32 5.91 6.83 12.23
N LEU A 33 6.88 7.42 12.94
CA LEU A 33 7.89 8.29 12.31
C LEU A 33 8.81 7.51 11.38
N ALA A 34 9.28 6.33 11.80
CA ALA A 34 10.13 5.49 10.95
C ALA A 34 9.40 5.05 9.66
N ASP A 35 8.11 4.72 9.77
CA ASP A 35 7.28 4.35 8.62
C ASP A 35 7.03 5.53 7.69
N LEU A 36 6.77 6.73 8.24
CA LEU A 36 6.64 7.96 7.45
C LEU A 36 7.93 8.26 6.71
N ASN A 37 9.07 8.19 7.37
CA ASN A 37 10.36 8.43 6.75
C ASN A 37 10.65 7.43 5.64
N ASN A 38 10.27 6.15 5.79
CA ASN A 38 10.39 5.19 4.70
C ASN A 38 9.58 5.60 3.46
N PHE A 39 8.37 6.10 3.65
CA PHE A 39 7.53 6.59 2.55
C PHE A 39 8.13 7.85 1.90
N LEU A 40 8.55 8.83 2.69
CA LEU A 40 9.13 10.08 2.16
C LEU A 40 10.47 9.84 1.44
N SER A 41 11.29 8.91 1.93
CA SER A 41 12.51 8.50 1.24
C SER A 41 12.19 7.85 -0.11
N TRP A 42 11.23 6.92 -0.14
CA TRP A 42 10.78 6.31 -1.39
C TRP A 42 10.26 7.37 -2.38
N ASP A 43 9.45 8.31 -1.92
CA ASP A 43 8.93 9.40 -2.77
C ASP A 43 10.07 10.25 -3.35
N THR A 44 11.00 10.68 -2.49
CA THR A 44 12.16 11.49 -2.90
C THR A 44 13.01 10.76 -3.95
N GLU A 45 13.26 9.46 -3.77
CA GLU A 45 14.06 8.65 -4.69
C GLU A 45 13.39 8.43 -6.06
N ASN A 46 12.06 8.49 -6.14
CA ASN A 46 11.30 8.14 -7.34
C ASN A 46 10.66 9.36 -8.04
N PHE A 47 10.46 10.48 -7.32
CA PHE A 47 9.64 11.60 -7.75
C PHE A 47 10.22 12.99 -7.38
N GLU A 48 11.52 13.08 -7.10
CA GLU A 48 12.27 14.28 -6.63
C GLU A 48 11.83 15.63 -7.27
N ALA A 49 11.34 15.63 -8.51
CA ALA A 49 10.91 16.80 -9.27
C ALA A 49 9.50 17.34 -8.93
N ILE A 50 8.62 16.58 -8.26
CA ILE A 50 7.18 16.95 -8.14
C ILE A 50 6.95 18.04 -7.09
N HIS A 51 7.86 18.15 -6.11
CA HIS A 51 7.63 18.88 -4.88
C HIS A 51 8.37 20.22 -4.80
N SER A 52 9.35 20.52 -5.64
CA SER A 52 10.28 21.65 -5.41
C SER A 52 9.72 23.07 -5.63
N MET A 53 8.43 23.25 -5.97
CA MET A 53 7.87 24.59 -6.30
C MET A 53 6.40 24.83 -5.89
N ARG A 54 5.81 23.99 -5.02
CA ARG A 54 4.37 24.07 -4.68
C ARG A 54 4.12 24.50 -3.23
N GLU A 55 2.97 25.11 -2.99
CA GLU A 55 2.44 25.33 -1.63
C GLU A 55 2.25 23.99 -0.91
N ILE A 56 2.34 23.98 0.42
CA ILE A 56 2.28 22.75 1.22
C ILE A 56 1.00 21.96 0.99
N GLU A 57 -0.14 22.63 0.84
CA GLU A 57 -1.42 21.98 0.57
C GLU A 57 -1.40 21.21 -0.75
N GLU A 58 -0.90 21.83 -1.82
CA GLU A 58 -0.79 21.20 -3.14
C GLU A 58 0.23 20.05 -3.14
N SER A 59 1.37 20.22 -2.47
CA SER A 59 2.33 19.13 -2.28
C SER A 59 1.71 17.94 -1.55
N MET A 60 0.95 18.19 -0.47
CA MET A 60 0.29 17.13 0.31
C MET A 60 -0.83 16.44 -0.48
N LYS A 61 -1.59 17.16 -1.31
CA LYS A 61 -2.61 16.56 -2.19
C LYS A 61 -2.01 15.57 -3.19
N ILE A 62 -0.84 15.89 -3.74
CA ILE A 62 -0.15 15.02 -4.69
C ILE A 62 0.46 13.82 -3.97
N LEU A 63 1.24 14.08 -2.93
CA LEU A 63 1.93 13.07 -2.12
C LEU A 63 0.93 12.06 -1.51
N LEU A 64 -0.27 12.51 -1.14
CA LEU A 64 -1.28 11.66 -0.48
C LEU A 64 -2.49 11.39 -1.39
N SER A 65 -2.32 11.48 -2.71
CA SER A 65 -3.30 11.04 -3.70
C SER A 65 -3.49 9.51 -3.66
N ASN A 66 -4.62 8.99 -4.16
CA ASN A 66 -4.84 7.53 -4.11
C ASN A 66 -3.84 6.82 -5.02
N GLU A 67 -3.59 7.41 -6.18
CA GLU A 67 -2.72 6.91 -7.23
C GLU A 67 -1.27 6.79 -6.70
N HIS A 68 -0.75 7.84 -6.07
CA HIS A 68 0.61 7.84 -5.54
C HIS A 68 0.78 6.90 -4.33
N LEU A 69 -0.22 6.82 -3.45
CA LEU A 69 -0.21 5.85 -2.35
C LEU A 69 -0.27 4.41 -2.89
N GLU A 70 -1.03 4.14 -3.95
CA GLU A 70 -1.05 2.82 -4.60
C GLU A 70 0.30 2.46 -5.23
N GLU A 71 0.99 3.42 -5.87
CA GLU A 71 2.36 3.24 -6.38
C GLU A 71 3.34 2.84 -5.28
N TYR A 72 3.30 3.52 -4.13
CA TYR A 72 4.11 3.15 -2.97
C TYR A 72 3.81 1.73 -2.47
N ILE A 73 2.53 1.39 -2.33
CA ILE A 73 2.14 0.05 -1.88
C ILE A 73 2.57 -1.02 -2.89
N ASN A 74 2.51 -0.73 -4.18
CA ASN A 74 2.96 -1.64 -5.22
C ASN A 74 4.48 -1.81 -5.22
N SER A 75 5.26 -0.74 -4.99
CA SER A 75 6.72 -0.85 -4.87
C SER A 75 7.14 -1.72 -3.68
N LEU A 76 6.43 -1.64 -2.56
CA LEU A 76 6.65 -2.49 -1.39
C LEU A 76 6.32 -3.96 -1.68
N ARG A 77 5.26 -4.23 -2.46
CA ARG A 77 4.90 -5.59 -2.88
C ARG A 77 5.96 -6.17 -3.82
N LEU A 78 6.40 -5.40 -4.81
CA LEU A 78 7.40 -5.82 -5.79
C LEU A 78 8.79 -6.06 -5.15
N SER A 79 9.13 -5.30 -4.11
CA SER A 79 10.35 -5.54 -3.31
C SER A 79 10.23 -6.70 -2.32
N GLY A 80 9.11 -7.44 -2.31
CA GLY A 80 8.92 -8.61 -1.47
C GLY A 80 8.74 -8.29 0.01
N LYS A 81 8.33 -7.08 0.39
CA LYS A 81 8.12 -6.74 1.81
C LYS A 81 7.04 -7.62 2.44
N PRO A 82 7.23 -8.09 3.69
CA PRO A 82 6.21 -8.89 4.38
C PRO A 82 4.88 -8.13 4.50
N ARG A 83 3.77 -8.85 4.30
CA ARG A 83 2.41 -8.27 4.36
C ARG A 83 2.12 -7.55 5.67
N VAL A 84 2.62 -8.07 6.79
CA VAL A 84 2.48 -7.44 8.11
C VAL A 84 3.15 -6.07 8.14
N THR A 85 4.34 -5.96 7.56
CA THR A 85 5.07 -4.70 7.42
C THR A 85 4.33 -3.72 6.53
N ILE A 86 3.83 -4.18 5.38
CA ILE A 86 3.05 -3.31 4.47
C ILE A 86 1.77 -2.79 5.16
N ASN A 87 1.05 -3.65 5.89
CA ASN A 87 -0.12 -3.24 6.66
C ASN A 87 0.23 -2.23 7.78
N ARG A 88 1.42 -2.36 8.37
CA ARG A 88 1.94 -1.38 9.33
C ARG A 88 2.14 -0.02 8.64
N TYR A 89 2.83 0.00 7.50
CA TYR A 89 3.04 1.22 6.71
C TYR A 89 1.71 1.88 6.29
N MET A 90 0.74 1.10 5.80
CA MET A 90 -0.61 1.60 5.48
C MET A 90 -1.29 2.23 6.71
N SER A 91 -1.11 1.64 7.89
CA SER A 91 -1.68 2.19 9.14
C SER A 91 -1.03 3.52 9.52
N SER A 92 0.28 3.64 9.34
CA SER A 92 1.06 4.86 9.55
C SER A 92 0.62 5.97 8.58
N LEU A 93 0.46 5.63 7.29
CA LEU A 93 -0.06 6.56 6.27
C LEU A 93 -1.47 7.06 6.60
N ARG A 94 -2.37 6.20 7.08
CA ARG A 94 -3.70 6.63 7.53
C ARG A 94 -3.61 7.64 8.68
N LYS A 95 -2.69 7.46 9.63
CA LYS A 95 -2.48 8.42 10.72
C LYS A 95 -1.89 9.72 10.21
N PHE A 96 -0.96 9.65 9.27
CA PHE A 96 -0.37 10.83 8.66
C PHE A 96 -1.39 11.64 7.85
N CYS A 97 -2.24 11.01 7.02
CA CYS A 97 -3.35 11.71 6.37
C CYS A 97 -4.29 12.38 7.38
N SER A 98 -4.59 11.72 8.52
CA SER A 98 -5.39 12.32 9.59
C SER A 98 -4.72 13.52 10.24
N PHE A 99 -3.39 13.53 10.35
CA PHE A 99 -2.61 14.69 10.76
C PHE A 99 -2.73 15.81 9.72
N CYS A 100 -2.49 15.55 8.43
CA CYS A 100 -2.62 16.55 7.37
C CYS A 100 -4.03 17.17 7.31
N ILE A 101 -5.08 16.38 7.55
CA ILE A 101 -6.45 16.90 7.68
C ILE A 101 -6.58 17.84 8.87
N SER A 102 -5.99 17.51 10.02
CA SER A 102 -6.03 18.39 11.20
C SER A 102 -5.27 19.71 11.01
N GLN A 103 -4.31 19.74 10.08
CA GLN A 103 -3.60 20.96 9.65
C GLN A 103 -4.34 21.74 8.56
N GLY A 104 -5.44 21.21 8.01
CA GLY A 104 -6.18 21.82 6.90
C GLY A 104 -5.57 21.57 5.52
N TRP A 105 -4.50 20.78 5.39
CA TRP A 105 -3.84 20.50 4.10
C TRP A 105 -4.58 19.47 3.25
N LEU A 106 -5.45 18.68 3.87
CA LEU A 106 -6.28 17.68 3.20
C LEU A 106 -7.73 17.77 3.70
N ILE A 107 -8.67 17.45 2.81
CA ILE A 107 -10.10 17.36 3.14
C ILE A 107 -10.48 15.93 3.51
N THR A 108 -9.84 14.93 2.88
CA THR A 108 -10.19 13.51 3.06
C THR A 108 -8.95 12.64 3.22
N ASN A 109 -9.15 11.45 3.81
CA ASN A 109 -8.07 10.50 4.06
C ASN A 109 -8.05 9.43 2.95
N SER A 110 -7.28 9.68 1.89
CA SER A 110 -7.08 8.76 0.75
C SER A 110 -6.62 7.37 1.20
N ALA A 111 -5.74 7.29 2.20
CA ALA A 111 -5.20 6.03 2.72
C ALA A 111 -6.25 5.10 3.39
N LYS A 112 -7.47 5.60 3.67
CA LYS A 112 -8.59 4.74 4.11
C LYS A 112 -9.17 3.88 2.99
N LYS A 113 -9.01 4.26 1.73
CA LYS A 113 -9.47 3.47 0.58
C LYS A 113 -8.60 2.26 0.29
N ILE A 114 -7.36 2.27 0.81
CA ILE A 114 -6.41 1.17 0.67
C ILE A 114 -6.70 0.14 1.76
N ASP A 115 -7.21 -1.03 1.37
CA ASP A 115 -7.49 -2.13 2.27
C ASP A 115 -6.21 -2.84 2.75
N ASN A 116 -6.24 -3.33 4.00
CA ASN A 116 -5.17 -4.17 4.52
C ASN A 116 -5.02 -5.45 3.68
N LEU A 117 -3.77 -5.85 3.42
CA LEU A 117 -3.42 -7.04 2.64
C LEU A 117 -3.83 -8.36 3.30
N SER A 118 -4.34 -8.34 4.54
CA SER A 118 -4.93 -9.51 5.19
C SER A 118 -6.30 -9.89 4.59
N LYS A 119 -6.97 -8.96 3.90
CA LYS A 119 -8.20 -9.22 3.14
C LYS A 119 -7.92 -9.69 1.71
N ILE A 120 -6.70 -9.49 1.22
CA ILE A 120 -6.30 -9.95 -0.10
C ILE A 120 -5.83 -11.39 0.05
N PRO A 121 -6.42 -12.36 -0.69
CA PRO A 121 -6.00 -13.75 -0.59
C PRO A 121 -4.46 -13.88 -0.76
N THR A 122 -3.84 -14.78 0.00
CA THR A 122 -2.42 -15.18 -0.19
C THR A 122 -2.22 -15.76 -1.60
N GLY A 123 -0.97 -15.93 -2.06
CA GLY A 123 -0.72 -16.52 -3.39
C GLY A 123 -1.50 -17.83 -3.61
N ILE A 124 -1.51 -18.70 -2.61
CA ILE A 124 -2.33 -19.94 -2.59
C ILE A 124 -3.82 -19.63 -2.69
N ALA A 125 -4.34 -18.67 -1.92
CA ALA A 125 -5.76 -18.36 -1.94
C ALA A 125 -6.20 -17.59 -3.20
N ILE A 126 -5.29 -16.86 -3.88
CA ILE A 126 -5.53 -16.29 -5.22
C ILE A 126 -5.59 -17.42 -6.25
N GLN A 127 -4.69 -18.38 -6.17
CA GLN A 127 -4.68 -19.57 -7.03
C GLN A 127 -5.98 -20.36 -6.86
N GLU A 128 -6.40 -20.62 -5.62
CA GLU A 128 -7.67 -21.29 -5.35
C GLU A 128 -8.89 -20.50 -5.85
N ALA A 129 -8.89 -19.18 -5.67
CA ALA A 129 -9.95 -18.31 -6.19
C ALA A 129 -10.01 -18.30 -7.72
N LEU A 130 -8.86 -18.32 -8.40
CA LEU A 130 -8.75 -18.40 -9.85
C LEU A 130 -9.22 -19.76 -10.38
N ILE A 131 -8.84 -20.85 -9.72
CA ILE A 131 -9.32 -22.20 -10.04
C ILE A 131 -10.83 -22.31 -9.82
N ALA A 132 -11.36 -21.70 -8.76
CA ALA A 132 -12.80 -21.68 -8.48
C ALA A 132 -13.60 -20.86 -9.50
N SER A 133 -13.09 -19.72 -9.97
CA SER A 133 -13.74 -18.92 -11.02
C SER A 133 -13.70 -19.65 -12.37
N PHE A 134 -12.58 -20.29 -12.70
CA PHE A 134 -12.44 -21.13 -13.89
C PHE A 134 -13.43 -22.31 -13.88
N GLN A 135 -13.57 -22.99 -12.74
CA GLN A 135 -14.57 -24.06 -12.57
C GLN A 135 -16.00 -23.60 -12.86
N LYS A 136 -16.40 -22.43 -12.33
CA LYS A 136 -17.73 -21.87 -12.55
C LYS A 136 -18.00 -21.62 -14.03
N GLU A 137 -17.00 -21.14 -14.77
CA GLU A 137 -17.13 -20.86 -16.19
C GLU A 137 -17.26 -22.14 -17.02
N LEU A 138 -16.50 -23.19 -16.71
CA LEU A 138 -16.64 -24.49 -17.37
C LEU A 138 -18.01 -25.14 -17.13
N ILE A 139 -18.55 -24.99 -15.90
CA ILE A 139 -19.93 -25.43 -15.58
C ILE A 139 -20.95 -24.65 -16.41
N ARG A 140 -20.77 -23.33 -16.54
CA ARG A 140 -21.64 -22.46 -17.37
C ARG A 140 -21.64 -22.90 -18.83
N GLN A 141 -20.51 -23.35 -19.34
CA GLN A 141 -20.36 -23.87 -20.70
C GLN A 141 -20.93 -25.29 -20.90
N LYS A 142 -21.59 -25.87 -19.88
CA LYS A 142 -22.18 -27.22 -19.91
C LYS A 142 -21.16 -28.31 -20.29
N MET A 143 -19.91 -28.15 -19.87
CA MET A 143 -18.88 -29.16 -20.09
C MET A 143 -19.27 -30.49 -19.44
N SER A 144 -18.89 -31.60 -20.07
CA SER A 144 -19.06 -32.92 -19.47
C SER A 144 -18.23 -33.04 -18.19
N THR A 145 -18.68 -33.89 -17.26
CA THR A 145 -18.00 -34.11 -15.98
C THR A 145 -16.57 -34.62 -16.16
N SER A 146 -16.31 -35.41 -17.20
CA SER A 146 -14.97 -35.91 -17.55
C SER A 146 -14.06 -34.78 -18.06
N SER A 147 -14.54 -33.93 -18.96
CA SER A 147 -13.77 -32.79 -19.46
C SER A 147 -13.50 -31.75 -18.38
N LEU A 148 -14.50 -31.43 -17.54
CA LEU A 148 -14.35 -30.52 -16.41
C LEU A 148 -13.20 -30.94 -15.48
N LYS A 149 -13.14 -32.24 -15.13
CA LYS A 149 -12.12 -32.77 -14.23
C LYS A 149 -10.72 -32.66 -14.84
N ASN A 150 -10.59 -32.96 -16.14
CA ASN A 150 -9.30 -32.86 -16.84
C ASN A 150 -8.81 -31.40 -16.87
N TYR A 151 -9.65 -30.45 -17.28
CA TYR A 151 -9.26 -29.05 -17.33
C TYR A 151 -8.91 -28.45 -15.97
N LEU A 152 -9.61 -28.85 -14.90
CA LEU A 152 -9.27 -28.40 -13.55
C LEU A 152 -7.96 -29.01 -13.04
N MET A 153 -7.64 -30.23 -13.46
CA MET A 153 -6.37 -30.88 -13.13
C MET A 153 -5.21 -30.17 -13.85
N ASP A 154 -5.36 -29.90 -15.14
CA ASP A 154 -4.34 -29.20 -15.94
C ASP A 154 -4.11 -27.78 -15.42
N ALA A 155 -5.17 -27.05 -15.06
CA ALA A 155 -5.06 -25.72 -14.49
C ALA A 155 -4.34 -25.71 -13.13
N ARG A 156 -4.61 -26.71 -12.28
CA ARG A 156 -3.92 -26.86 -10.99
C ARG A 156 -2.45 -27.21 -11.18
N GLU A 157 -2.14 -28.10 -12.12
CA GLU A 157 -0.77 -28.50 -12.44
C GLU A 157 0.04 -27.32 -13.00
N TYR A 158 -0.54 -26.56 -13.94
CA TYR A 158 0.09 -25.35 -14.48
C TYR A 158 0.44 -24.34 -13.39
N VAL A 159 -0.51 -24.08 -12.48
CA VAL A 159 -0.30 -23.19 -11.34
C VAL A 159 0.79 -23.72 -10.41
N HIS A 160 0.85 -25.03 -10.17
CA HIS A 160 1.88 -25.66 -9.34
C HIS A 160 3.28 -25.54 -9.94
N ILE A 161 3.44 -25.86 -11.23
CA ILE A 161 4.73 -25.81 -11.95
C ILE A 161 5.27 -24.38 -12.01
N THR A 162 4.40 -23.41 -12.31
CA THR A 162 4.79 -21.99 -12.44
C THR A 162 5.09 -21.33 -11.10
N SER A 163 4.51 -21.83 -10.00
CA SER A 163 4.77 -21.31 -8.65
C SER A 163 5.98 -21.95 -7.95
N SER A 164 6.50 -23.06 -8.48
CA SER A 164 7.65 -23.80 -7.90
C SER A 164 8.99 -23.45 -8.55
N SER A 165 8.98 -22.57 -9.57
CA SER A 165 10.14 -22.19 -10.38
C SER A 165 10.71 -20.79 -10.03
N THR A 166 10.25 -20.19 -8.93
CA THR A 166 10.66 -18.86 -8.40
C THR A 166 10.98 -18.96 -6.93
#